data_AF-A0A947F4G6-F1
#
_entry.id   AF-A0A947F4G6-F1
#
_cell.length_a   1.000
_cell.length_b   1.000
_cell.length_c   1.000
_cell.angle_alpha   90.00
_cell.angle_beta   90.00
_cell.angle_gamma   90.00
#
_symmetry.space_group_name_H-M   'P 1'
#
loop_
_entity.id
_entity.type
_entity.pdbx_description
1 polymer ?
#
loop_
_entity_poly.entity_id
_entity_poly.type
_entity_poly.pdbx_seq_one_letter_code
_entity_poly.pdbx_strand_id
1 'polypeptide(L)'
;MIFLKYSPVFPYSGLPAGIGGIKRLGSYLIGNPHGWHELDIHGAIHIVLNGYTQEPLGVLLAQHNHHRIYLTGKDFKWPDDNRVSISFSQYSNEPYLLKDHSPYRLERTVGNPMNIDYLFGVTDQTPLGAGLDKIYSKKGGAREVPSELVLLPLSDPLYKAWIPLGNIEKIWGLWKTWYRRGPPGIDFYTIGALKNLADLTAFWFIDPTDEKFFALLEENFRSFDDYNLTQVLIHQRHRLARALTTQELQ
;
A
#
# COMPACT_ATOMS: atom_id res chain seq x y z
N MET A 1 12.63 12.80 -9.34
CA MET A 1 12.50 11.35 -9.06
C MET A 1 11.93 10.70 -10.30
N ILE A 2 12.42 9.51 -10.64
CA ILE A 2 11.85 8.64 -11.67
C ILE A 2 11.20 7.45 -10.95
N PHE A 3 10.08 6.97 -11.45
CA PHE A 3 9.34 5.86 -10.85
C PHE A 3 9.17 4.73 -11.85
N LEU A 4 9.63 3.53 -11.48
CA LEU A 4 9.33 2.31 -12.22
C LEU A 4 8.23 1.56 -11.47
N LYS A 5 7.04 1.48 -12.06
CA LYS A 5 5.87 0.83 -11.46
C LYS A 5 5.74 -0.61 -11.97
N TYR A 6 5.62 -1.54 -11.04
CA TYR A 6 5.29 -2.94 -11.28
C TYR A 6 3.95 -3.24 -10.60
N SER A 7 2.96 -3.64 -11.39
CA SER A 7 1.62 -4.00 -10.91
C SER A 7 1.44 -5.51 -10.96
N PRO A 8 1.51 -6.22 -9.81
CA PRO A 8 1.08 -7.60 -9.75
C PRO A 8 -0.42 -7.71 -10.05
N VAL A 9 -0.82 -8.82 -10.67
CA VAL A 9 -2.22 -9.12 -10.97
C VAL A 9 -2.58 -10.41 -10.27
N PHE A 10 -3.54 -10.35 -9.36
CA PHE A 10 -4.05 -11.50 -8.64
C PHE A 10 -5.50 -11.78 -9.05
N PRO A 11 -5.88 -13.07 -9.25
CA PRO A 11 -7.27 -13.40 -9.58
C PRO A 11 -8.24 -13.06 -8.43
N TYR A 12 -7.76 -13.07 -7.19
CA TYR A 12 -8.54 -12.73 -6.00
C TYR A 12 -7.65 -12.21 -4.88
N SER A 13 -8.23 -11.42 -3.97
CA SER A 13 -7.64 -11.02 -2.70
C SER A 13 -8.66 -11.11 -1.57
N GLY A 14 -8.20 -11.35 -0.35
CA GLY A 14 -9.00 -11.54 0.85
C GLY A 14 -8.84 -10.42 1.87
N LEU A 15 -9.46 -10.61 3.03
CA LEU A 15 -9.28 -9.77 4.20
C LEU A 15 -7.97 -10.13 4.94
N PRO A 16 -7.42 -9.22 5.76
CA PRO A 16 -6.22 -9.49 6.55
C PRO A 16 -6.31 -10.75 7.39
N ALA A 17 -5.23 -11.53 7.48
CA ALA A 17 -5.23 -12.82 8.16
C ALA A 17 -5.48 -12.72 9.68
N GLY A 18 -5.07 -11.62 10.30
CA GLY A 18 -5.22 -11.36 11.74
C GLY A 18 -6.44 -10.51 12.09
N ILE A 19 -7.58 -10.70 11.42
CA ILE A 19 -8.86 -10.14 11.88
C ILE A 19 -9.39 -10.92 13.09
N GLY A 20 -9.91 -10.20 14.10
CA GLY A 20 -10.45 -10.81 15.32
C GLY A 20 -11.62 -11.77 15.04
N GLY A 21 -11.81 -12.79 15.89
CA GLY A 21 -12.73 -13.92 15.63
C GLY A 21 -14.17 -13.52 15.28
N ILE A 22 -14.74 -12.53 15.97
CA ILE A 22 -16.09 -12.03 15.68
C ILE A 22 -16.14 -11.33 14.31
N LYS A 23 -15.13 -10.50 13.97
CA LYS A 23 -15.04 -9.84 12.66
C LYS A 23 -14.91 -10.88 11.54
N ARG A 24 -14.15 -11.95 11.79
CA ARG A 24 -13.99 -13.06 10.85
C ARG A 24 -15.31 -13.83 10.65
N LEU A 25 -16.05 -14.11 11.72
CA LEU A 25 -17.35 -14.75 11.58
C LEU A 25 -18.32 -13.87 10.80
N GLY A 26 -18.38 -12.57 11.13
CA GLY A 26 -19.21 -11.60 10.42
C GLY A 26 -18.87 -11.50 8.94
N SER A 27 -17.58 -11.57 8.56
CA SER A 27 -17.19 -11.52 7.15
C SER A 27 -17.66 -12.72 6.35
N TYR A 28 -17.68 -13.93 6.93
CA TYR A 28 -18.26 -15.12 6.29
C TYR A 28 -19.77 -15.01 6.05
N LEU A 29 -20.50 -14.23 6.87
CA LEU A 29 -21.93 -14.01 6.67
C LEU A 29 -22.23 -13.12 5.46
N ILE A 30 -21.27 -12.30 5.03
CA ILE A 30 -21.47 -11.29 3.99
C ILE A 30 -20.55 -11.49 2.77
N GLY A 31 -19.73 -12.55 2.74
CA GLY A 31 -18.83 -12.85 1.63
C GLY A 31 -17.79 -13.91 1.97
N ASN A 32 -16.82 -14.11 1.07
CA ASN A 32 -15.68 -14.98 1.31
C ASN A 32 -14.47 -14.15 1.80
N PRO A 33 -14.04 -14.26 3.05
CA PRO A 33 -12.90 -13.49 3.56
C PRO A 33 -11.54 -13.88 2.94
N HIS A 34 -11.42 -15.01 2.23
CA HIS A 34 -10.18 -15.37 1.53
C HIS A 34 -10.17 -14.92 0.06
N GLY A 35 -11.33 -14.60 -0.50
CA GLY A 35 -11.53 -14.11 -1.87
C GLY A 35 -12.61 -13.03 -1.83
N TRP A 36 -12.29 -11.95 -1.13
CA TRP A 36 -13.18 -10.83 -0.88
C TRP A 36 -13.33 -9.91 -2.09
N HIS A 37 -12.26 -9.75 -2.87
CA HIS A 37 -12.23 -9.09 -4.16
C HIS A 37 -11.80 -10.06 -5.25
N GLU A 38 -12.42 -9.97 -6.43
CA GLU A 38 -11.96 -10.59 -7.67
C GLU A 38 -11.15 -9.57 -8.49
N LEU A 39 -10.12 -10.06 -9.19
CA LEU A 39 -9.17 -9.26 -9.97
C LEU A 39 -8.53 -8.17 -9.11
N ASP A 40 -7.67 -8.57 -8.19
CA ASP A 40 -6.90 -7.62 -7.40
C ASP A 40 -5.67 -7.15 -8.20
N ILE A 41 -5.70 -5.85 -8.49
CA ILE A 41 -4.76 -5.13 -9.34
C ILE A 41 -4.34 -3.79 -8.72
N HIS A 42 -4.64 -3.58 -7.43
CA HIS A 42 -4.42 -2.29 -6.75
C HIS A 42 -3.13 -2.26 -5.95
N GLY A 43 -2.60 -3.42 -5.56
CA GLY A 43 -1.22 -3.52 -5.09
C GLY A 43 -0.24 -3.09 -6.19
N ALA A 44 0.78 -2.30 -5.84
CA ALA A 44 1.85 -1.96 -6.77
C ALA A 44 3.20 -1.76 -6.06
N ILE A 45 4.28 -2.04 -6.78
CA ILE A 45 5.65 -1.83 -6.32
C ILE A 45 6.26 -0.74 -7.19
N HIS A 46 6.64 0.37 -6.58
CA HIS A 46 7.34 1.46 -7.27
C HIS A 46 8.80 1.46 -6.83
N ILE A 47 9.71 1.27 -7.79
CA ILE A 47 11.12 1.58 -7.57
C ILE A 47 11.30 3.08 -7.76
N VAL A 48 11.82 3.75 -6.74
CA VAL A 48 12.04 5.20 -6.74
C VAL A 48 13.51 5.46 -7.05
N LEU A 49 13.78 6.16 -8.15
CA LEU A 49 15.12 6.48 -8.62
C LEU A 49 15.39 7.98 -8.55
N ASN A 50 16.66 8.33 -8.37
CA ASN A 50 17.15 9.70 -8.53
C ASN A 50 16.91 10.14 -9.99
N GLY A 51 16.40 11.35 -10.18
CA GLY A 51 16.07 11.84 -11.52
C GLY A 51 17.28 12.14 -12.39
N TYR A 52 18.45 12.35 -11.79
CA TYR A 52 19.68 12.71 -12.47
C TYR A 52 20.65 11.53 -12.55
N THR A 53 20.91 10.85 -11.43
CA THR A 53 21.88 9.73 -11.38
C THR A 53 21.25 8.38 -11.72
N GLN A 54 19.92 8.27 -11.72
CA GLN A 54 19.17 7.01 -11.83
C GLN A 54 19.46 5.99 -10.72
N GLU A 55 20.19 6.38 -9.68
CA GLU A 55 20.47 5.52 -8.54
C GLU A 55 19.20 5.27 -7.71
N PRO A 56 19.07 4.09 -7.08
CA PRO A 56 17.88 3.73 -6.33
C PRO A 56 17.79 4.45 -4.98
N LEU A 57 16.78 5.29 -4.84
CA LEU A 57 16.47 5.99 -3.60
C LEU A 57 15.65 5.12 -2.63
N GLY A 58 14.87 4.16 -3.15
CA GLY A 58 14.06 3.28 -2.32
C GLY A 58 12.91 2.62 -3.08
N VAL A 59 11.92 2.15 -2.31
CA VAL A 59 10.69 1.53 -2.83
C VAL A 59 9.45 2.09 -2.16
N LEU A 60 8.47 2.48 -2.97
CA LEU A 60 7.12 2.81 -2.53
C LEU A 60 6.19 1.63 -2.83
N LEU A 61 5.69 0.99 -1.79
CA LEU A 61 4.75 -0.11 -1.88
C LEU A 61 3.33 0.44 -1.72
N ALA A 62 2.57 0.38 -2.81
CA ALA A 62 1.16 0.73 -2.82
C ALA A 62 0.34 -0.47 -2.38
N GLN A 63 -0.49 -0.25 -1.37
CA GLN A 63 -1.41 -1.20 -0.79
C GLN A 63 -2.83 -0.65 -1.02
N HIS A 64 -3.86 -1.47 -0.88
CA HIS A 64 -5.23 -1.09 -1.30
C HIS A 64 -5.72 0.22 -0.64
N ASN A 65 -5.32 0.45 0.60
CA ASN A 65 -5.85 1.54 1.42
C ASN A 65 -4.76 2.46 2.01
N HIS A 66 -3.49 2.10 1.86
CA HIS A 66 -2.37 2.87 2.40
C HIS A 66 -1.10 2.57 1.59
N HIS A 67 -0.01 3.28 1.85
CA HIS A 67 1.27 2.98 1.20
C HIS A 67 2.38 2.96 2.23
N ARG A 68 3.49 2.32 1.86
CA ARG A 68 4.70 2.26 2.68
C ARG A 68 5.91 2.61 1.82
N ILE A 69 6.70 3.57 2.27
CA ILE A 69 7.97 3.93 1.65
C ILE A 69 9.11 3.34 2.48
N TYR A 70 10.09 2.78 1.80
CA TYR A 70 11.34 2.33 2.39
C TYR A 70 12.47 2.95 1.59
N LEU A 71 13.36 3.68 2.25
CA LEU A 71 14.51 4.34 1.62
C LEU A 71 15.77 3.47 1.72
N THR A 72 16.54 3.44 0.64
CA THR A 72 17.85 2.77 0.58
C THR A 72 18.80 3.37 1.61
N GLY A 73 19.59 2.57 2.33
CA GLY A 73 20.57 3.06 3.32
C GLY A 73 19.96 3.47 4.67
N LYS A 74 18.67 3.84 4.70
CA LYS A 74 17.92 4.10 5.94
C LYS A 74 17.14 2.88 6.42
N ASP A 75 16.26 2.35 5.57
CA ASP A 75 15.32 1.29 5.95
C ASP A 75 15.79 -0.10 5.50
N PHE A 76 16.60 -0.16 4.45
CA PHE A 76 17.21 -1.39 3.94
C PHE A 76 18.44 -1.09 3.07
N LYS A 77 19.35 -2.06 2.92
CA LYS A 77 20.44 -2.00 1.93
C LYS A 77 19.91 -2.40 0.56
N TRP A 78 20.24 -1.63 -0.47
CA TRP A 78 19.94 -2.05 -1.84
C TRP A 78 20.67 -3.36 -2.19
N PRO A 79 19.99 -4.36 -2.77
CA PRO A 79 20.60 -5.65 -3.07
C PRO A 79 21.59 -5.56 -4.23
N ASP A 80 22.70 -6.28 -4.12
CA ASP A 80 23.80 -6.24 -5.10
C ASP A 80 23.38 -6.79 -6.48
N ASP A 81 22.36 -7.65 -6.54
CA ASP A 81 21.78 -8.20 -7.77
C ASP A 81 20.63 -7.34 -8.34
N ASN A 82 20.34 -6.18 -7.73
CA ASN A 82 19.22 -5.30 -8.06
C ASN A 82 17.82 -5.92 -7.92
N ARG A 83 17.66 -7.01 -7.16
CA ARG A 83 16.36 -7.68 -6.95
C ARG A 83 15.83 -7.42 -5.54
N VAL A 84 15.07 -6.33 -5.39
CA VAL A 84 14.39 -6.04 -4.11
C VAL A 84 13.37 -7.13 -3.81
N SER A 85 13.56 -7.82 -2.69
CA SER A 85 12.67 -8.90 -2.28
C SER A 85 11.38 -8.35 -1.67
N ILE A 86 10.26 -8.63 -2.32
CA ILE A 86 8.91 -8.27 -1.86
C ILE A 86 8.14 -9.55 -1.53
N SER A 87 7.44 -9.55 -0.41
CA SER A 87 6.47 -10.60 -0.07
C SER A 87 5.08 -10.01 0.00
N PHE A 88 4.10 -10.79 -0.44
CA PHE A 88 2.70 -10.44 -0.33
C PHE A 88 2.12 -11.03 0.96
N SER A 89 1.13 -10.35 1.54
CA SER A 89 0.38 -10.88 2.68
C SER A 89 -0.42 -12.13 2.28
N GLN A 90 -0.68 -13.01 3.26
CA GLN A 90 -1.27 -14.34 3.01
C GLN A 90 -2.61 -14.33 2.26
N TYR A 91 -3.43 -13.29 2.44
CA TYR A 91 -4.77 -13.24 1.84
C TYR A 91 -5.04 -11.93 1.09
N SER A 92 -4.69 -10.78 1.67
CA SER A 92 -4.99 -9.45 1.10
C SER A 92 -4.07 -9.03 -0.05
N ASN A 93 -3.06 -9.85 -0.39
CA ASN A 93 -2.05 -9.58 -1.41
C ASN A 93 -1.36 -8.21 -1.32
N GLU A 94 -1.30 -7.64 -0.12
CA GLU A 94 -0.65 -6.36 0.09
C GLU A 94 0.88 -6.55 0.00
N PRO A 95 1.60 -5.76 -0.80
CA PRO A 95 3.05 -5.87 -0.91
C PRO A 95 3.77 -5.34 0.33
N TYR A 96 4.77 -6.09 0.80
CA TYR A 96 5.65 -5.70 1.88
C TYR A 96 7.11 -6.02 1.56
N LEU A 97 8.03 -5.15 2.00
CA LEU A 97 9.47 -5.43 1.92
C LEU A 97 9.77 -6.71 2.71
N LEU A 98 10.43 -7.68 2.09
CA LEU A 98 10.78 -8.93 2.76
C LEU A 98 11.84 -8.67 3.85
N LYS A 99 11.61 -9.23 5.04
CA LYS A 99 12.56 -9.20 6.16
C LYS A 99 12.72 -10.62 6.70
N ASP A 100 13.90 -11.22 6.51
CA ASP A 100 14.14 -12.65 6.79
C ASP A 100 14.51 -12.95 8.27
N HIS A 101 14.16 -12.05 9.19
CA HIS A 101 14.48 -12.18 10.61
C HIS A 101 13.55 -13.16 11.37
N SER A 102 12.34 -13.41 10.87
CA SER A 102 11.32 -14.26 11.50
C SER A 102 10.62 -15.14 10.45
N PRO A 103 10.12 -16.35 10.77
CA PRO A 103 9.31 -17.14 9.84
C PRO A 103 8.09 -16.38 9.32
N TYR A 104 7.47 -15.57 10.17
CA TYR A 104 6.42 -14.64 9.75
C TYR A 104 6.43 -13.37 10.59
N ARG A 105 5.77 -12.33 10.11
CA ARG A 105 5.45 -11.14 10.90
C ARG A 105 4.03 -10.69 10.63
N LEU A 106 3.53 -9.89 11.57
CA LEU A 106 2.23 -9.24 11.48
C LEU A 106 2.46 -7.75 11.25
N GLU A 107 1.80 -7.19 10.25
CA GLU A 107 1.84 -5.75 9.95
C GLU A 107 0.43 -5.18 10.12
N ARG A 108 0.34 -4.00 10.73
CA ARG A 108 -0.94 -3.29 10.85
C ARG A 108 -1.42 -2.88 9.46
N THR A 109 -2.73 -3.01 9.27
CA THR A 109 -3.40 -2.63 8.03
C THR A 109 -4.77 -2.04 8.37
N VAL A 110 -5.22 -1.10 7.54
CA VAL A 110 -6.43 -0.33 7.77
C VAL A 110 -7.24 -0.26 6.49
N GLY A 111 -8.55 -0.49 6.57
CA GLY A 111 -9.48 -0.25 5.46
C GLY A 111 -9.85 1.22 5.27
N ASN A 112 -9.44 2.10 6.20
CA ASN A 112 -9.64 3.54 6.09
C ASN A 112 -8.30 4.25 6.42
N PRO A 113 -7.69 4.97 5.46
CA PRO A 113 -6.43 5.69 5.63
C PRO A 113 -6.49 6.81 6.66
N MET A 114 -7.67 7.22 7.13
CA MET A 114 -7.76 8.13 8.27
C MET A 114 -7.15 7.55 9.56
N ASN A 115 -7.00 6.23 9.66
CA ASN A 115 -6.41 5.56 10.81
C ASN A 115 -4.89 5.35 10.64
N ILE A 116 -4.20 6.36 10.07
CA ILE A 116 -2.74 6.34 9.88
C ILE A 116 -2.00 6.22 11.22
N ASP A 117 -2.54 6.79 12.29
CA ASP A 117 -2.03 6.65 13.65
C ASP A 117 -1.93 5.19 14.11
N TYR A 118 -2.99 4.39 13.91
CA TYR A 118 -2.99 2.97 14.20
C TYR A 118 -1.99 2.26 13.30
N LEU A 119 -2.02 2.55 12.00
CA LEU A 119 -1.16 1.93 11.00
C LEU A 119 0.34 2.02 11.35
N PHE A 120 0.77 3.15 11.91
CA PHE A 120 2.17 3.43 12.26
C PHE A 120 2.51 3.24 13.74
N GLY A 121 1.58 2.75 14.57
CA GLY A 121 1.90 2.44 15.97
C GLY A 121 1.78 3.60 16.95
N VAL A 122 1.19 4.72 16.55
CA VAL A 122 0.99 5.88 17.44
C VAL A 122 -0.11 5.61 18.47
N THR A 123 -1.11 4.81 18.09
CA THR A 123 -2.16 4.33 19.00
C THR A 123 -2.27 2.81 18.95
N ASP A 124 -2.68 2.20 20.06
CA ASP A 124 -3.05 0.79 20.14
C ASP A 124 -4.57 0.57 20.00
N GLN A 125 -5.36 1.65 19.97
CA GLN A 125 -6.79 1.56 19.72
C GLN A 125 -7.02 0.99 18.32
N THR A 126 -7.59 -0.21 18.23
CA THR A 126 -7.80 -0.89 16.95
C THR A 126 -9.09 -0.41 16.28
N PRO A 127 -9.02 0.26 15.11
CA PRO A 127 -10.21 0.70 14.38
C PRO A 127 -11.10 -0.47 13.93
N LEU A 128 -12.38 -0.18 13.69
CA LEU A 128 -13.35 -1.20 13.24
C LEU A 128 -12.92 -1.88 11.94
N GLY A 129 -12.39 -1.11 10.98
CA GLY A 129 -11.90 -1.60 9.68
C GLY A 129 -10.42 -2.01 9.65
N ALA A 130 -9.77 -2.15 10.80
CA ALA A 130 -8.36 -2.54 10.88
C ALA A 130 -8.16 -4.03 11.15
N GLY A 131 -6.98 -4.53 10.78
CA GLY A 131 -6.53 -5.89 11.00
C GLY A 131 -5.01 -6.00 10.97
N LEU A 132 -4.53 -7.24 10.94
CA LEU A 132 -3.11 -7.55 10.80
C LEU A 132 -2.88 -8.42 9.56
N ASP A 133 -2.01 -7.95 8.68
CA ASP A 133 -1.54 -8.74 7.55
C ASP A 133 -0.42 -9.66 8.00
N LYS A 134 -0.52 -10.93 7.62
CA LYS A 134 0.50 -11.94 7.92
C LYS A 134 1.40 -12.12 6.71
N ILE A 135 2.68 -11.81 6.89
CA ILE A 135 3.72 -11.92 5.86
C ILE A 135 4.67 -13.03 6.25
N TYR A 136 4.91 -13.97 5.34
CA TYR A 136 5.86 -15.06 5.55
C TYR A 136 7.22 -14.70 4.94
N SER A 137 8.29 -15.15 5.60
CA SER A 137 9.62 -15.16 5.01
C SER A 137 9.94 -16.50 4.38
N LYS A 138 11.10 -16.61 3.72
CA LYS A 138 11.60 -17.90 3.23
C LYS A 138 11.68 -18.94 4.35
N LYS A 139 12.04 -18.53 5.57
CA LYS A 139 12.07 -19.41 6.77
C LYS A 139 10.69 -19.91 7.19
N GLY A 140 9.64 -19.12 6.93
CA GLY A 140 8.25 -19.51 7.19
C GLY A 140 7.59 -20.29 6.05
N GLY A 141 8.36 -20.67 5.02
CA GLY A 141 7.86 -21.41 3.87
C GLY A 141 7.36 -20.55 2.71
N ALA A 142 7.59 -19.22 2.72
CA ALA A 142 7.35 -18.40 1.55
C ALA A 142 8.22 -18.88 0.38
N ARG A 143 7.63 -18.92 -0.82
CA ARG A 143 8.31 -19.31 -2.05
C ARG A 143 8.29 -18.15 -3.01
N GLU A 144 9.39 -17.99 -3.73
CA GLU A 144 9.44 -17.07 -4.85
C GLU A 144 8.49 -17.56 -5.95
N VAL A 145 7.70 -16.65 -6.49
CA VAL A 145 6.80 -16.92 -7.62
C VAL A 145 7.51 -16.43 -8.88
N PRO A 146 7.80 -17.29 -9.85
CA PRO A 146 8.26 -16.86 -11.16
C PRO A 146 7.19 -15.95 -11.78
N SER A 147 7.58 -14.74 -12.15
CA SER A 147 6.68 -13.74 -12.72
C SER A 147 7.15 -13.35 -14.11
N GLU A 148 6.21 -13.22 -15.04
CA GLU A 148 6.46 -12.66 -16.35
C GLU A 148 6.16 -11.15 -16.32
N LEU A 149 7.04 -10.35 -16.90
CA LEU A 149 6.81 -8.93 -17.07
C LEU A 149 6.13 -8.70 -18.41
N VAL A 150 4.88 -8.24 -18.36
CA VAL A 150 4.12 -7.87 -19.54
C VAL A 150 4.00 -6.35 -19.58
N LEU A 151 4.52 -5.75 -20.63
CA LEU A 151 4.28 -4.33 -20.92
C LEU A 151 3.06 -4.21 -21.83
N LEU A 152 1.96 -3.72 -21.28
CA LEU A 152 0.77 -3.42 -22.07
C LEU A 152 0.99 -2.11 -22.86
N PRO A 153 0.29 -1.91 -23.99
CA PRO A 153 0.30 -0.63 -24.67
C PRO A 153 -0.06 0.51 -23.72
N LEU A 154 0.57 1.68 -23.84
CA LEU A 154 0.29 2.84 -22.96
C LEU A 154 -1.16 3.34 -23.04
N SER A 155 -1.89 2.94 -24.08
CA SER A 155 -3.31 3.22 -24.28
C SER A 155 -4.23 2.14 -23.73
N ASP A 156 -3.70 1.09 -23.08
CA ASP A 156 -4.50 -0.03 -22.59
C ASP A 156 -5.50 0.47 -21.52
N PRO A 157 -6.79 0.12 -21.64
CA PRO A 157 -7.81 0.55 -20.70
C PRO A 157 -7.56 0.04 -19.28
N LEU A 158 -6.81 -1.05 -19.09
CA LEU A 158 -6.47 -1.56 -17.76
C LEU A 158 -5.74 -0.50 -16.92
N TYR A 159 -4.98 0.40 -17.53
CA TYR A 159 -4.34 1.51 -16.82
C TYR A 159 -5.35 2.53 -16.29
N LYS A 160 -6.30 2.96 -17.14
CA LYS A 160 -7.08 4.19 -16.94
C LYS A 160 -8.60 4.01 -16.86
N ALA A 161 -9.11 2.79 -16.85
CA ALA A 161 -10.55 2.55 -16.71
C ALA A 161 -11.06 3.08 -15.36
N TRP A 162 -11.97 4.04 -15.41
CA TRP A 162 -12.60 4.61 -14.21
C TRP A 162 -13.90 3.91 -13.81
N ILE A 163 -14.37 3.01 -14.67
CA ILE A 163 -15.47 2.10 -14.37
C ILE A 163 -14.92 0.83 -13.73
N PRO A 164 -15.68 0.19 -12.82
CA PRO A 164 -15.35 -1.16 -12.42
C PRO A 164 -15.32 -2.08 -13.64
N LEU A 165 -14.31 -2.94 -13.68
CA LEU A 165 -14.12 -3.95 -14.71
C LEU A 165 -15.05 -5.16 -14.53
N GLY A 166 -15.74 -5.27 -13.39
CA GLY A 166 -16.71 -6.31 -13.11
C GLY A 166 -18.02 -5.82 -12.47
N ASN A 167 -18.89 -6.76 -12.14
CA ASN A 167 -20.23 -6.46 -11.61
C ASN A 167 -20.21 -6.05 -10.14
N ILE A 168 -21.04 -5.08 -9.78
CA ILE A 168 -21.27 -4.68 -8.38
C ILE A 168 -22.04 -5.81 -7.66
N GLU A 169 -21.43 -6.42 -6.65
CA GLU A 169 -22.13 -7.37 -5.79
C GLU A 169 -23.09 -6.67 -4.80
N LYS A 170 -24.10 -7.41 -4.33
CA LYS A 170 -24.98 -6.98 -3.26
C LYS A 170 -24.86 -7.93 -2.07
N ILE A 171 -24.51 -7.40 -0.90
CA ILE A 171 -24.60 -8.10 0.38
C ILE A 171 -26.09 -8.32 0.71
N TRP A 172 -26.46 -9.59 0.96
CA TRP A 172 -27.84 -10.03 1.21
C TRP A 172 -28.85 -9.61 0.13
N GLY A 173 -28.40 -9.34 -1.10
CA GLY A 173 -29.26 -8.85 -2.19
C GLY A 173 -29.75 -7.40 -2.04
N LEU A 174 -29.42 -6.72 -0.93
CA LEU A 174 -29.95 -5.40 -0.58
C LEU A 174 -28.88 -4.30 -0.63
N TRP A 175 -27.68 -4.57 -0.12
CA TRP A 175 -26.66 -3.56 0.07
C TRP A 175 -25.59 -3.68 -1.01
N LYS A 176 -25.52 -2.71 -1.93
CA LYS A 176 -24.45 -2.68 -2.94
C LYS A 176 -23.09 -2.62 -2.22
N THR A 177 -22.22 -3.56 -2.55
CA THR A 177 -20.83 -3.55 -2.08
C THR A 177 -19.98 -2.65 -2.97
N TRP A 178 -18.88 -2.18 -2.41
CA TRP A 178 -17.85 -1.51 -3.16
C TRP A 178 -17.09 -2.54 -3.99
N TYR A 179 -17.07 -2.34 -5.31
CA TYR A 179 -16.24 -2.99 -6.35
C TYR A 179 -15.60 -4.34 -5.97
N ARG A 180 -16.42 -5.32 -5.58
CA ARG A 180 -15.93 -6.68 -5.26
C ARG A 180 -15.52 -7.48 -6.47
N ARG A 181 -16.04 -7.16 -7.66
CA ARG A 181 -15.63 -7.81 -8.90
C ARG A 181 -15.06 -6.78 -9.85
N GLY A 182 -13.78 -6.91 -10.18
CA GLY A 182 -13.11 -6.05 -11.15
C GLY A 182 -13.10 -4.59 -10.71
N PRO A 183 -12.09 -4.15 -9.95
CA PRO A 183 -12.01 -2.77 -9.52
C PRO A 183 -11.69 -1.84 -10.71
N PRO A 184 -11.67 -0.51 -10.50
CA PRO A 184 -11.14 0.42 -11.50
C PRO A 184 -9.68 0.07 -11.87
N GLY A 185 -9.23 0.62 -12.99
CA GLY A 185 -7.90 0.38 -13.57
C GLY A 185 -6.73 0.63 -12.61
N ILE A 186 -5.57 0.09 -12.97
CA ILE A 186 -4.41 -0.04 -12.08
C ILE A 186 -3.77 1.28 -11.65
N ASP A 187 -4.13 2.42 -12.23
CA ASP A 187 -3.67 3.75 -11.79
C ASP A 187 -4.60 4.42 -10.77
N PHE A 188 -5.68 3.75 -10.35
CA PHE A 188 -6.65 4.27 -9.37
C PHE A 188 -6.49 3.64 -7.99
N TYR A 189 -5.27 3.66 -7.46
CA TYR A 189 -4.92 3.14 -6.12
C TYR A 189 -4.62 4.26 -5.11
N THR A 190 -4.84 5.53 -5.47
CA THR A 190 -4.61 6.68 -4.58
C THR A 190 -5.56 7.85 -4.87
N ILE A 191 -5.69 8.77 -3.91
CA ILE A 191 -6.53 9.98 -4.03
C ILE A 191 -5.92 11.00 -4.99
N GLY A 192 -6.77 11.87 -5.55
CA GLY A 192 -6.40 12.82 -6.61
C GLY A 192 -5.17 13.66 -6.31
N ALA A 193 -5.08 14.26 -5.12
CA ALA A 193 -3.95 15.11 -4.73
C ALA A 193 -2.62 14.36 -4.59
N LEU A 194 -2.66 13.02 -4.45
CA LEU A 194 -1.47 12.17 -4.35
C LEU A 194 -1.21 11.36 -5.63
N LYS A 195 -1.84 11.71 -6.76
CA LYS A 195 -1.50 11.10 -8.06
C LYS A 195 -0.10 11.46 -8.55
N ASN A 196 0.47 12.57 -8.06
CA ASN A 196 1.88 12.84 -8.24
C ASN A 196 2.69 11.89 -7.34
N LEU A 197 3.44 10.97 -7.93
CA LEU A 197 4.16 9.93 -7.19
C LEU A 197 5.23 10.49 -6.24
N ALA A 198 5.80 11.67 -6.51
CA ALA A 198 6.72 12.32 -5.58
C ALA A 198 5.98 12.82 -4.33
N ASP A 199 4.77 13.34 -4.50
CA ASP A 199 3.92 13.78 -3.38
C ASP A 199 3.38 12.60 -2.59
N LEU A 200 3.00 11.52 -3.27
CA LEU A 200 2.63 10.26 -2.64
C LEU A 200 3.78 9.73 -1.78
N THR A 201 4.99 9.70 -2.35
CA THR A 201 6.20 9.25 -1.64
C THR A 201 6.49 10.12 -0.42
N ALA A 202 6.39 11.45 -0.56
CA ALA A 202 6.57 12.38 0.55
C ALA A 202 5.50 12.18 1.63
N PHE A 203 4.22 12.15 1.26
CA PHE A 203 3.11 11.98 2.18
C PHE A 203 3.28 10.73 3.04
N TRP A 204 3.64 9.59 2.43
CA TRP A 204 3.79 8.32 3.13
C TRP A 204 5.15 8.13 3.83
N PHE A 205 6.07 9.10 3.77
CA PHE A 205 7.31 9.11 4.55
C PHE A 205 7.05 9.49 6.02
N ILE A 206 6.29 8.64 6.69
CA ILE A 206 5.76 8.88 8.03
C ILE A 206 6.74 8.35 9.07
N ASP A 207 6.97 9.19 10.06
CA ASP A 207 7.70 8.87 11.28
C ASP A 207 6.69 8.93 12.43
N PRO A 208 6.48 7.84 13.19
CA PRO A 208 5.45 7.81 14.23
C PRO A 208 5.72 8.81 15.36
N THR A 209 6.92 9.38 15.47
CA THR A 209 7.23 10.42 16.46
C THR A 209 7.05 11.84 15.93
N ASP A 210 6.55 12.03 14.70
CA ASP A 210 6.31 13.34 14.11
C ASP A 210 4.97 13.94 14.54
N GLU A 211 4.92 14.51 15.74
CA GLU A 211 3.71 15.16 16.28
C GLU A 211 3.14 16.22 15.34
N LYS A 212 4.00 16.95 14.62
CA LYS A 212 3.56 17.98 13.67
C LYS A 212 2.83 17.39 12.47
N PHE A 213 3.30 16.26 11.94
CA PHE A 213 2.59 15.57 10.86
C PHE A 213 1.18 15.16 11.30
N PHE A 214 1.06 14.53 12.47
CA PHE A 214 -0.24 14.06 12.96
C PHE A 214 -1.20 15.22 13.28
N ALA A 215 -0.71 16.31 13.86
CA ALA A 215 -1.52 17.52 14.09
C ALA A 215 -2.02 18.13 12.77
N LEU A 216 -1.14 18.29 11.77
CA LEU A 216 -1.53 18.80 10.46
C LEU A 216 -2.54 17.87 9.77
N LEU A 217 -2.39 16.55 9.93
CA LEU A 217 -3.30 15.57 9.35
C LEU A 217 -4.70 15.68 9.97
N GLU A 218 -4.80 15.77 11.29
CA GLU A 218 -6.07 15.93 12.01
C GLU A 218 -6.81 17.23 11.60
N GLU A 219 -6.08 18.33 11.45
CA GLU A 219 -6.65 19.62 11.05
C GLU A 219 -7.16 19.63 9.59
N ASN A 220 -6.48 18.90 8.70
CA ASN A 220 -6.62 19.08 7.25
C ASN A 220 -7.14 17.86 6.47
N PHE A 221 -7.32 16.72 7.11
CA PHE A 221 -7.87 15.51 6.48
C PHE A 221 -9.09 15.04 7.26
N ARG A 222 -10.29 15.33 6.75
CA ARG A 222 -11.55 14.96 7.44
C ARG A 222 -12.19 13.72 6.83
N SER A 223 -12.14 13.62 5.51
CA SER A 223 -12.64 12.47 4.77
C SER A 223 -11.97 12.35 3.40
N PHE A 224 -12.27 11.26 2.68
CA PHE A 224 -11.83 11.07 1.29
C PHE A 224 -12.32 12.16 0.32
N ASP A 225 -13.42 12.84 0.65
CA ASP A 225 -14.02 13.88 -0.19
C ASP A 225 -13.79 15.30 0.37
N ASP A 226 -13.24 15.41 1.57
CA ASP A 226 -12.99 16.69 2.27
C ASP A 226 -11.60 16.68 2.92
N TYR A 227 -10.63 17.25 2.18
CA TYR A 227 -9.24 17.32 2.59
C TYR A 227 -8.48 18.48 1.93
N ASN A 228 -7.46 19.00 2.62
CA ASN A 228 -6.49 19.93 2.08
C ASN A 228 -5.06 19.54 2.50
N LEU A 229 -4.42 18.67 1.72
CA LEU A 229 -3.09 18.15 2.06
C LEU A 229 -1.94 19.14 1.82
N THR A 230 -2.21 20.40 1.48
CA THR A 230 -1.16 21.36 1.10
C THR A 230 -0.10 21.52 2.19
N GLN A 231 -0.51 21.79 3.44
CA GLN A 231 0.42 22.00 4.55
C GLN A 231 1.12 20.70 4.96
N VAL A 232 0.39 19.58 4.94
CA VAL A 232 0.94 18.24 5.19
C VAL A 232 2.05 17.93 4.17
N LEU A 233 1.80 18.17 2.88
CA LEU A 233 2.75 17.92 1.81
C LEU A 233 3.98 18.83 1.87
N ILE A 234 3.81 20.11 2.20
CA ILE A 234 4.96 21.02 2.41
C ILE A 234 5.88 20.45 3.50
N HIS A 235 5.32 20.10 4.65
CA HIS A 235 6.07 19.52 5.77
C HIS A 235 6.77 18.21 5.37
N GLN A 236 6.03 17.30 4.75
CA GLN A 236 6.53 15.98 4.36
C GLN A 236 7.59 16.04 3.25
N ARG A 237 7.44 16.92 2.25
CA ARG A 237 8.45 17.14 1.20
C ARG A 237 9.78 17.60 1.79
N HIS A 238 9.76 18.52 2.75
CA HIS A 238 10.98 18.96 3.43
C HIS A 238 11.63 17.86 4.25
N ARG A 239 10.85 16.97 4.89
CA ARG A 239 11.37 15.82 5.62
C ARG A 239 12.01 14.80 4.68
N LEU A 240 11.33 14.43 3.60
CA LEU A 240 11.84 13.50 2.61
C LEU A 240 13.12 14.03 1.95
N ALA A 241 13.14 15.29 1.53
CA ALA A 241 14.32 15.91 0.93
C ALA A 241 15.55 15.83 1.86
N ARG A 242 15.39 16.15 3.15
CA ARG A 242 16.46 16.02 4.14
C ARG A 242 16.94 14.57 4.29
N ALA A 243 16.03 13.61 4.33
CA ALA A 243 16.40 12.20 4.46
C ALA A 243 17.21 11.71 3.26
N LEU A 244 16.88 12.16 2.05
CA LEU A 244 17.59 11.78 0.82
C LEU A 244 18.96 12.46 0.72
N THR A 245 19.09 13.73 1.11
CA THR A 245 20.41 14.42 1.09
C THR A 245 21.38 13.82 2.11
N THR A 246 20.91 13.40 3.28
CA THR A 246 21.79 12.74 4.27
C THR A 246 22.33 11.40 3.77
N GLN A 247 21.61 10.71 2.88
CA GLN A 247 22.09 9.46 2.26
C GLN A 247 23.21 9.69 1.25
N GLU A 248 23.21 10.81 0.51
CA GLU A 248 24.28 11.15 -0.43
C GLU A 248 25.63 11.44 0.27
N LEU A 249 25.61 11.67 1.59
CA LEU A 249 26.80 11.97 2.40
C LEU A 249 27.38 10.75 3.15
N GLN A 250 26.75 9.58 3.06
CA GLN A 250 27.16 8.34 3.73
C GLN A 250 27.73 7.32 2.75
#